data_AF-A0A2V6M4Q7-F1
#
_entry.id   AF-A0A2V6M4Q7-F1
#
_cell.length_a   1.000
_cell.length_b   1.000
_cell.length_c   1.000
_cell.angle_alpha   90.00
_cell.angle_beta   90.00
_cell.angle_gamma   90.00
#
_symmetry.space_group_name_H-M   'P 1'
#
loop_
_entity.id
_entity.type
_entity.pdbx_description
1 polymer ?
#
loop_
_entity_poly.entity_id
_entity_poly.type
_entity_poly.pdbx_seq_one_letter_code
_entity_poly.pdbx_strand_id
1 'polypeptide(L)'
;MTGKVAPDQMARKAQAVAYWLLPETAARAVLSREIRVQVRRFGAPLFEPHVTIFVAPESSRPPLDVLRKLLPVKRSGKRPGRGTVTLSIHT
;
A
#
# COMPACT_ATOMS: atom_id res chain seq x y z
N MET A 1 -44.55 21.99 5.71
CA MET A 1 -43.08 22.09 5.93
C MET A 1 -42.41 20.98 5.13
N THR A 2 -42.08 21.27 3.88
CA THR A 2 -41.49 20.32 2.92
C THR A 2 -39.98 20.33 3.12
N GLY A 3 -39.45 19.38 3.89
CA GLY A 3 -38.02 19.15 3.98
C GLY A 3 -37.53 18.53 2.68
N LYS A 4 -36.93 19.33 1.79
CA LYS A 4 -36.12 18.82 0.68
C LYS A 4 -34.95 18.05 1.30
N VAL A 5 -35.00 16.72 1.22
CA VAL A 5 -33.80 15.89 1.43
C VAL A 5 -32.85 16.22 0.27
N ALA A 6 -31.72 16.85 0.58
CA ALA A 6 -30.70 17.18 -0.41
C ALA A 6 -30.16 15.88 -1.04
N PRO A 7 -30.14 15.74 -2.37
CA PRO A 7 -29.72 14.50 -3.03
C PRO A 7 -28.19 14.37 -3.14
N ASP A 8 -27.44 14.92 -2.19
CA ASP A 8 -25.96 14.91 -2.23
C ASP A 8 -25.33 13.97 -1.19
N GLN A 9 -26.17 13.21 -0.49
CA GLN A 9 -25.74 12.04 0.26
C GLN A 9 -25.73 10.80 -0.65
N MET A 10 -25.25 10.95 -1.89
CA MET A 10 -24.65 9.82 -2.59
C MET A 10 -23.50 9.36 -1.70
N ALA A 11 -23.65 8.20 -1.05
CA ALA A 11 -22.64 7.59 -0.21
C ALA A 11 -21.29 7.70 -0.93
N ARG A 12 -20.44 8.66 -0.52
CA ARG A 12 -19.07 8.73 -1.03
C ARG A 12 -18.51 7.34 -0.80
N LYS A 13 -18.15 6.65 -1.88
CA LYS A 13 -17.57 5.31 -1.80
C LYS A 13 -16.46 5.41 -0.76
N ALA A 14 -16.60 4.66 0.33
CA ALA A 14 -15.60 4.65 1.37
C ALA A 14 -14.31 4.12 0.73
N GLN A 15 -13.35 5.02 0.51
CA GLN A 15 -12.05 4.65 -0.06
C GLN A 15 -11.13 4.23 1.09
N ALA A 16 -10.27 3.26 0.81
CA ALA A 16 -9.27 2.79 1.74
C ALA A 16 -7.90 2.82 1.07
N VAL A 17 -6.88 3.20 1.83
CA VAL A 17 -5.48 3.24 1.42
C VAL A 17 -4.76 2.07 2.07
N ALA A 18 -4.12 1.24 1.24
CA ALA A 18 -3.24 0.16 1.68
C ALA A 18 -1.77 0.61 1.60
N TYR A 19 -1.02 0.32 2.65
CA TYR A 19 0.39 0.65 2.77
C TYR A 19 1.21 -0.61 2.52
N TRP A 20 2.10 -0.55 1.54
CA TRP A 20 2.84 -1.70 1.05
C TRP A 20 4.34 -1.53 1.26
N LEU A 21 4.99 -2.58 1.74
CA LEU A 21 6.43 -2.75 1.60
C LEU A 21 6.70 -3.48 0.29
N LEU A 22 7.58 -2.88 -0.52
CA LEU A 22 8.07 -3.50 -1.73
C LEU A 22 9.37 -4.27 -1.43
N PRO A 23 9.48 -5.52 -1.87
CA PRO A 23 10.72 -6.27 -1.77
C PRO A 23 11.85 -5.59 -2.56
N GLU A 24 13.10 -5.76 -2.10
CA GLU A 24 14.27 -5.32 -2.86
C GLU A 24 14.34 -6.02 -4.22
N THR A 25 15.04 -5.42 -5.19
CA THR A 25 15.02 -5.81 -6.62
C THR A 25 15.20 -7.30 -6.87
N ALA A 26 16.18 -7.94 -6.21
CA ALA A 26 16.43 -9.37 -6.40
C ALA A 26 15.25 -10.23 -5.90
N ALA A 27 14.73 -9.93 -4.70
CA ALA A 27 13.56 -10.61 -4.16
C ALA A 27 12.31 -10.34 -4.99
N ARG A 28 12.11 -9.10 -5.46
CA ARG A 28 11.00 -8.72 -6.34
C ARG A 28 11.04 -9.52 -7.64
N ALA A 29 12.21 -9.71 -8.25
CA ALA A 29 12.33 -10.49 -9.48
C ALA A 29 11.90 -11.96 -9.30
N VAL A 30 12.34 -12.58 -8.21
CA VAL A 30 11.95 -13.96 -7.85
C VAL A 30 10.44 -14.03 -7.61
N LEU A 31 9.90 -13.17 -6.75
CA LEU A 31 8.48 -13.18 -6.42
C LEU A 31 7.58 -12.89 -7.63
N SER A 32 7.97 -11.95 -8.50
CA SER A 32 7.23 -11.66 -9.73
C SER A 32 7.17 -12.86 -10.67
N ARG A 33 8.23 -13.68 -10.72
CA ARG A 33 8.22 -14.92 -11.50
C ARG A 33 7.20 -15.91 -10.94
N GLU A 34 7.21 -16.13 -9.64
CA GLU A 34 6.29 -17.07 -8.99
C GLU A 34 4.83 -16.61 -9.09
N ILE A 35 4.55 -15.32 -8.90
CA ILE A 35 3.20 -14.75 -9.12
C ILE A 35 2.72 -15.05 -10.54
N ARG A 36 3.55 -14.84 -11.56
CA ARG A 36 3.16 -15.13 -12.96
C ARG A 36 2.86 -16.60 -13.21
N VAL A 37 3.57 -17.52 -12.55
CA VAL A 37 3.28 -18.96 -12.63
C VAL A 37 1.88 -19.23 -12.08
N GLN A 38 1.56 -18.68 -10.91
CA GLN A 38 0.26 -18.87 -10.27
C GLN A 38 -0.88 -18.21 -11.05
N VAL A 39 -0.66 -17.00 -11.59
CA VAL A 39 -1.60 -16.31 -12.48
C VAL A 39 -1.97 -17.18 -13.68
N ARG A 40 -0.98 -17.76 -14.36
CA ARG A 40 -1.22 -18.64 -15.51
C ARG A 40 -1.94 -19.93 -15.11
N ARG A 41 -1.59 -20.49 -13.95
CA ARG A 41 -2.14 -21.77 -13.49
C ARG A 41 -3.60 -21.65 -13.04
N PHE A 42 -3.96 -20.54 -12.42
CA PHE A 42 -5.26 -20.38 -11.77
C PHE A 42 -6.14 -19.27 -12.36
N GLY A 43 -5.67 -18.56 -13.40
CA GLY A 43 -6.38 -17.39 -13.93
C GLY A 43 -6.48 -16.24 -12.94
N ALA A 44 -5.55 -16.17 -11.97
CA ALA A 44 -5.56 -15.17 -10.91
C ALA A 44 -5.15 -13.77 -11.45
N PRO A 45 -5.50 -12.67 -10.75
CA PRO A 45 -5.06 -11.34 -11.14
C PRO A 45 -3.53 -11.19 -10.99
N LEU A 46 -2.91 -10.45 -11.91
CA LEU A 46 -1.51 -10.06 -11.80
C LEU A 46 -1.37 -8.85 -10.88
N PHE A 47 -0.41 -8.89 -9.96
CA PHE A 47 -0.11 -7.78 -9.06
C PHE A 47 1.39 -7.67 -8.79
N GLU A 48 1.82 -6.51 -8.31
CA GLU A 48 3.20 -6.25 -7.89
C GLU A 48 3.53 -7.00 -6.60
N PRO A 49 4.69 -7.67 -6.45
CA PRO A 49 5.06 -8.25 -5.17
C PRO A 49 5.11 -7.19 -4.07
N HIS A 50 4.29 -7.38 -3.03
CA HIS A 50 4.23 -6.47 -1.90
C HIS A 50 3.83 -7.20 -0.61
N VAL A 51 4.13 -6.58 0.52
CA VAL A 51 3.59 -6.95 1.83
C VAL A 51 2.72 -5.81 2.33
N THR A 52 1.44 -6.07 2.56
CA THR A 52 0.54 -5.09 3.18
C THR A 52 0.86 -4.99 4.67
N ILE A 53 1.25 -3.81 5.13
CA ILE A 53 1.58 -3.55 6.54
C ILE A 53 0.47 -2.84 7.29
N PHE A 54 -0.40 -2.12 6.57
CA PHE A 54 -1.50 -1.37 7.16
C PHE A 54 -2.54 -1.02 6.10
N VAL A 55 -3.81 -0.93 6.50
CA VAL A 55 -4.92 -0.46 5.66
C VAL A 55 -5.76 0.50 6.50
N ALA A 56 -6.11 1.66 5.94
CA ALA A 56 -6.97 2.62 6.63
C ALA A 56 -7.90 3.37 5.67
N PRO A 57 -9.01 3.95 6.16
CA PRO A 57 -9.83 4.84 5.35
C PRO A 57 -9.01 5.98 4.75
N GLU A 58 -9.33 6.42 3.54
CA GLU A 58 -8.64 7.55 2.90
C GLU A 58 -8.75 8.83 3.73
N SER A 59 -9.87 9.04 4.42
CA SER A 59 -10.09 10.15 5.35
C SER A 59 -9.36 9.97 6.70
N SER A 60 -8.55 8.92 6.86
CA SER A 60 -7.74 8.74 8.06
C SER A 60 -6.53 9.67 8.08
N ARG A 61 -5.80 9.67 9.20
CA ARG A 61 -4.68 10.58 9.48
C ARG A 61 -3.64 10.60 8.34
N PRO A 62 -2.83 11.68 8.20
CA PRO A 62 -1.81 11.78 7.17
C PRO A 62 -0.94 10.51 7.06
N PRO A 63 -0.66 9.99 5.85
CA PRO A 63 0.08 8.75 5.64
C PRO A 63 1.38 8.61 6.42
N LEU A 64 2.12 9.72 6.59
CA LEU A 64 3.37 9.75 7.35
C LEU A 64 3.18 9.51 8.85
N ASP A 65 2.06 9.92 9.44
CA ASP A 65 1.80 9.73 10.86
C ASP A 65 1.42 8.28 11.19
N VAL A 66 0.78 7.60 10.23
CA VAL A 66 0.56 6.15 10.29
C VAL A 66 1.89 5.41 10.23
N LEU A 67 2.75 5.76 9.25
CA LEU A 67 4.04 5.09 9.05
C LEU A 67 5.00 5.27 10.22
N ARG A 68 5.04 6.47 10.83
CA ARG A 68 5.85 6.75 12.02
C ARG A 68 5.54 5.85 13.22
N LYS A 69 4.32 5.32 13.31
CA LYS A 69 3.92 4.38 14.36
C LYS A 69 4.33 2.94 14.04
N LEU A 70 4.42 2.58 12.77
CA LEU A 70 4.69 1.23 12.30
C LEU A 70 6.19 0.93 12.17
N LEU A 71 6.99 1.95 11.86
CA LEU A 71 8.44 1.81 11.70
C LEU A 71 9.15 2.50 12.86
N PRO A 72 9.90 1.79 13.73
CA PRO A 72 10.79 2.44 14.67
C PRO A 72 11.86 3.20 13.88
N VAL A 73 11.70 4.51 13.76
CA VAL A 73 12.67 5.40 13.10
C VAL A 73 13.95 5.43 13.94
N LYS A 74 14.86 4.48 13.73
CA LYS A 74 16.27 4.70 14.01
C LYS A 74 16.85 5.44 12.81
N ARG A 75 17.04 6.76 12.96
CA ARG A 75 17.93 7.53 12.09
C ARG A 75 19.35 6.94 12.24
N SER A 76 19.68 5.97 11.40
CA SER A 76 21.07 5.50 11.29
C SER A 76 21.78 6.38 10.28
N GLY A 77 22.74 7.14 10.78
CA GLY A 77 23.75 7.79 9.95
C GLY A 77 24.45 6.79 9.02
N LYS A 78 24.91 7.35 7.89
CA LYS A 78 25.66 6.78 6.79
C LYS A 78 26.55 5.57 7.18
N ARG A 79 26.30 4.40 6.59
CA ARG A 79 27.32 3.38 6.26
C ARG A 79 27.00 2.80 4.87
N PRO A 80 27.99 2.60 3.99
CA PRO A 80 27.75 2.14 2.62
C PRO A 80 27.45 0.63 2.64
N GLY A 81 26.38 0.23 1.94
CA GLY A 81 26.12 -1.19 1.66
C GLY A 81 24.76 -1.77 2.09
N ARG A 82 23.66 -1.00 2.12
CA ARG A 82 22.32 -1.56 2.35
C ARG A 82 21.31 -1.06 1.33
N GLY A 83 20.52 -2.00 0.82
CA GLY A 83 19.49 -1.79 -0.19
C GLY A 83 18.51 -0.69 0.20
N THR A 84 18.12 0.08 -0.81
CA THR A 84 17.14 1.15 -0.70
C THR A 84 15.75 0.52 -0.63
N VAL A 85 15.06 0.69 0.50
CA VAL A 85 13.62 0.40 0.59
C VAL A 85 12.87 1.60 0.02
N THR A 86 12.40 1.49 -1.22
CA THR A 86 11.56 2.51 -1.86
C THR A 86 10.10 2.25 -1.50
N LEU A 87 9.46 3.22 -0.83
CA LEU A 87 8.03 3.22 -0.54
C LEU A 87 7.30 3.96 -1.66
N SER A 88 6.48 3.25 -2.43
CA SER A 88 5.62 3.85 -3.46
C SER A 88 4.16 3.83 -2.99
N ILE A 89 3.57 5.00 -2.81
CA ILE A 89 2.13 5.17 -2.56
C ILE A 89 1.43 5.23 -3.91
N HIS A 90 0.51 4.30 -4.18
CA HIS A 90 -0.36 4.36 -5.36
C HIS A 90 -1.78 4.65 -4.86
N THR A 91 -2.36 5.74 -5.37
CA THR A 91 -3.76 6.15 -5.17
C THR A 91 -4.61 5.59 -6.29
#